data_AF-A0A926VH20-F1
#
_entry.id   AF-A0A926VH20-F1
#
_cell.length_a   1.000
_cell.length_b   1.000
_cell.length_c   1.000
_cell.angle_alpha   90.00
_cell.angle_beta   90.00
_cell.angle_gamma   90.00
#
_symmetry.space_group_name_H-M   'P 1'
#
loop_
_entity.id
_entity.type
_entity.pdbx_description
1 polymer ?
#
loop_
_entity_poly.entity_id
_entity_poly.type
_entity_poly.pdbx_seq_one_letter_code
_entity_poly.pdbx_strand_id
1 'polypeptide(L)'
;MRQSSSRYRFNSQGVLRVGEILRNAREAKGWSLQELQAYCRLPASTANSIENGFVTKIQADTLETLRVALEPQNPETGKTYTLGELYELMLVKEEITNGVKGKK
;
A
#
# COMPACT_ATOMS: atom_id res chain seq x y z
N MET A 1 -19.84 -26.66 -10.62
CA MET A 1 -19.08 -25.84 -9.66
C MET A 1 -19.19 -24.38 -10.09
N ARG A 2 -19.77 -23.48 -9.27
CA ARG A 2 -19.75 -22.03 -9.56
C ARG A 2 -18.34 -21.52 -9.27
N GLN A 3 -17.61 -21.08 -10.29
CA GLN A 3 -16.39 -20.33 -10.10
C GLN A 3 -16.78 -18.95 -9.55
N SER A 4 -16.54 -18.73 -8.25
CA SER A 4 -16.61 -17.41 -7.65
C SER A 4 -15.33 -16.67 -8.03
N SER A 5 -15.40 -15.84 -9.08
CA SER A 5 -14.30 -14.96 -9.44
C SER A 5 -14.23 -13.84 -8.39
N SER A 6 -13.30 -13.95 -7.43
CA SER A 6 -13.04 -12.87 -6.49
C SER A 6 -12.27 -11.77 -7.21
N ARG A 7 -12.80 -10.55 -7.21
CA ARG A 7 -12.09 -9.37 -7.76
C ARG A 7 -11.49 -8.61 -6.58
N TYR A 8 -10.21 -8.26 -6.67
CA TYR A 8 -9.57 -7.40 -5.68
C TYR A 8 -9.52 -5.97 -6.23
N ARG A 9 -9.82 -4.99 -5.38
CA ARG A 9 -9.63 -3.58 -5.69
C ARG A 9 -8.83 -2.90 -4.60
N PHE A 10 -8.14 -1.83 -4.98
CA PHE A 10 -7.50 -0.95 -4.02
C PHE A 10 -8.54 -0.20 -3.19
N ASN A 11 -8.30 -0.13 -1.89
CA ASN A 11 -9.07 0.64 -0.92
C ASN A 11 -8.26 1.87 -0.52
N SER A 12 -8.81 3.06 -0.70
CA SER A 12 -8.15 4.33 -0.33
C SER A 12 -7.76 4.37 1.15
N GLN A 13 -8.55 3.77 2.05
CA GLN A 13 -8.21 3.69 3.47
C GLN A 13 -6.99 2.79 3.71
N GLY A 14 -6.91 1.68 2.98
CA GLY A 14 -5.76 0.78 3.02
C GLY A 14 -4.50 1.42 2.48
N VAL A 15 -4.62 2.18 1.39
CA VAL A 15 -3.50 2.95 0.81
C VAL A 15 -3.03 4.05 1.76
N LEU A 16 -3.94 4.79 2.39
CA LEU A 16 -3.62 5.79 3.42
C LEU A 16 -2.86 5.14 4.59
N ARG A 17 -3.35 4.01 5.10
CA ARG A 17 -2.70 3.28 6.19
C ARG A 17 -1.28 2.83 5.83
N VAL A 18 -1.06 2.36 4.61
CA VAL A 18 0.30 2.03 4.15
C VAL A 18 1.18 3.29 4.08
N GLY A 19 0.63 4.42 3.63
CA GLY A 19 1.31 5.72 3.67
C GLY A 19 1.76 6.10 5.09
N GLU A 20 0.89 5.95 6.08
CA GLU A 20 1.18 6.22 7.49
C GLU A 20 2.27 5.28 8.05
N ILE A 21 2.21 3.99 7.71
CA ILE A 21 3.23 3.01 8.11
C ILE A 21 4.62 3.43 7.59
N LEU A 22 4.70 3.82 6.31
CA LEU A 22 5.95 4.26 5.69
C LEU A 22 6.44 5.57 6.32
N ARG A 23 5.55 6.53 6.54
CA ARG A 23 5.87 7.80 7.19
C ARG A 23 6.46 7.59 8.59
N ASN A 24 5.79 6.77 9.41
CA ASN A 24 6.25 6.47 10.76
C ASN A 24 7.63 5.79 10.77
N ALA A 25 7.86 4.87 9.82
CA ALA A 25 9.17 4.24 9.67
C ALA A 25 10.26 5.23 9.25
N ARG A 26 9.96 6.15 8.33
CA ARG A 26 10.87 7.23 7.94
C ARG A 26 11.22 8.13 9.12
N GLU A 27 10.21 8.58 9.85
CA GLU A 27 10.40 9.46 11.02
C GLU A 27 11.18 8.76 12.13
N ALA A 28 10.92 7.47 12.40
CA ALA A 28 11.69 6.68 13.36
C ALA A 28 13.16 6.49 12.96
N LYS A 29 13.46 6.45 11.65
CA LYS A 29 14.83 6.41 11.12
C LYS A 29 15.52 7.77 11.16
N GLY A 30 14.80 8.84 11.49
CA GLY A 30 15.29 10.21 11.50
C GLY A 30 15.51 10.81 10.11
N TRP A 31 14.92 10.20 9.07
CA TRP A 31 15.08 10.68 7.69
C TRP A 31 14.07 11.76 7.35
N SER A 32 14.53 12.82 6.68
CA SER A 32 13.67 13.76 5.99
C SER A 32 13.05 13.12 4.75
N LEU A 33 11.97 13.74 4.25
CA LEU A 33 11.34 13.28 3.02
C LEU A 33 12.29 13.39 1.80
N GLN A 34 13.16 14.39 1.79
CA GLN A 34 14.14 14.64 0.73
C GLN A 34 15.22 13.54 0.71
N GLU A 35 15.69 13.12 1.89
CA GLU A 35 16.64 12.01 2.01
C GLU A 35 16.03 10.70 1.51
N LEU A 36 14.79 10.41 1.88
CA LEU A 36 14.08 9.23 1.38
C LEU A 36 13.95 9.25 -0.15
N GLN A 37 13.59 10.40 -0.72
CA GLN A 37 13.45 10.58 -2.17
C GLN A 37 14.76 10.37 -2.90
N ALA A 38 15.85 10.97 -2.38
CA ALA A 38 17.18 10.82 -2.94
C ALA A 38 17.66 9.36 -2.87
N TYR A 39 17.44 8.69 -1.74
CA TYR A 39 17.81 7.29 -1.54
C TYR A 39 17.05 6.36 -2.50
N CYS A 40 15.73 6.54 -2.62
CA CYS A 40 14.87 5.71 -3.45
C CYS A 40 14.86 6.11 -4.93
N ARG A 41 15.53 7.22 -5.30
CA ARG A 41 15.48 7.83 -6.64
C ARG A 41 14.04 8.10 -7.11
N LEU A 42 13.18 8.53 -6.20
CA LEU A 42 11.78 8.83 -6.49
C LEU A 42 11.61 10.30 -6.90
N PRO A 43 10.64 10.62 -7.77
CA PRO A 43 10.27 12.00 -8.04
C PRO A 43 9.86 12.74 -6.75
N ALA A 44 10.17 14.05 -6.69
CA ALA A 44 9.98 14.87 -5.49
C ALA A 44 8.55 14.89 -4.90
N SER A 45 7.53 14.59 -5.70
CA SER A 45 6.14 14.53 -5.23
C SER A 45 5.69 13.13 -4.81
N THR A 46 6.41 12.07 -5.21
CA THR A 46 5.92 10.69 -5.10
C THR A 46 5.88 10.21 -3.66
N ALA A 47 7.00 10.31 -2.93
CA ALA A 47 7.03 9.93 -1.51
C ALA A 47 6.05 10.76 -0.67
N ASN A 48 5.95 12.07 -0.94
CA ASN A 48 5.00 12.95 -0.26
C ASN A 48 3.55 12.52 -0.46
N SER A 49 3.18 12.20 -1.70
CA SER A 49 1.81 11.82 -2.05
C SER A 49 1.44 10.46 -1.45
N ILE A 50 2.40 9.55 -1.32
CA ILE A 50 2.21 8.26 -0.68
C ILE A 50 2.02 8.42 0.83
N GLU A 51 2.95 9.10 1.52
CA GLU A 51 2.92 9.25 2.99
C GLU A 51 1.67 9.98 3.50
N ASN A 52 1.08 10.86 2.69
CA ASN A 52 -0.14 11.60 3.03
C ASN A 52 -1.42 10.99 2.44
N GLY A 53 -1.34 9.84 1.76
CA GLY A 53 -2.51 9.16 1.17
C GLY A 53 -3.19 9.93 0.03
N PHE A 54 -2.46 10.78 -0.68
CA PHE A 54 -2.97 11.49 -1.87
C PHE A 54 -3.01 10.62 -3.13
N VAL A 55 -2.55 9.37 -3.04
CA VAL A 55 -2.60 8.38 -4.12
C VAL A 55 -3.73 7.38 -3.88
N THR A 56 -4.35 6.90 -4.95
CA THR A 56 -5.39 5.85 -4.89
C THR A 56 -4.80 4.43 -4.98
N LYS A 57 -3.50 4.34 -5.29
CA LYS A 57 -2.75 3.10 -5.53
C LYS A 57 -1.25 3.37 -5.35
N ILE A 58 -0.53 2.39 -4.80
CA ILE A 58 0.94 2.35 -4.81
C ILE A 58 1.36 1.19 -5.74
N GLN A 59 2.28 1.45 -6.67
CA GLN A 59 2.82 0.40 -7.54
C GLN A 59 3.72 -0.54 -6.73
N ALA A 60 3.73 -1.83 -7.08
CA ALA A 60 4.48 -2.84 -6.33
C ALA A 60 5.98 -2.51 -6.25
N ASP A 61 6.61 -2.09 -7.36
CA ASP A 61 8.03 -1.75 -7.40
C ASP A 61 8.37 -0.55 -6.52
N THR A 62 7.51 0.47 -6.52
CA THR A 62 7.65 1.65 -5.66
C THR A 62 7.48 1.28 -4.20
N LEU A 63 6.49 0.44 -3.89
CA LEU A 63 6.25 -0.03 -2.52
C LEU A 63 7.42 -0.87 -2.02
N GLU A 64 7.98 -1.75 -2.84
CA GLU A 64 9.13 -2.56 -2.49
C GLU A 64 10.37 -1.70 -2.23
N THR A 65 10.61 -0.70 -3.08
CA THR A 65 11.73 0.24 -2.91
C THR A 65 11.62 0.98 -1.58
N LEU A 66 10.43 1.49 -1.25
CA LEU A 66 10.17 2.17 0.03
C LEU A 66 10.28 1.22 1.22
N ARG A 67 9.74 0.00 1.10
CA ARG A 67 9.80 -1.04 2.13
C ARG A 67 11.23 -1.43 2.48
N VAL A 68 12.09 -1.63 1.48
CA VAL A 68 13.51 -1.95 1.67
C VAL A 68 14.27 -0.77 2.26
N ALA A 69 13.96 0.46 1.83
CA ALA A 69 14.63 1.66 2.34
C ALA A 69 14.28 1.95 3.82
N LEU A 70 13.04 1.70 4.22
CA LEU A 70 12.49 2.13 5.51
C LEU A 70 12.37 1.01 6.53
N GLU A 71 12.30 -0.25 6.09
CA GLU A 71 12.14 -1.43 6.93
C GLU A 71 11.01 -1.27 7.98
N PRO A 72 9.78 -0.93 7.56
CA PRO A 72 8.70 -0.61 8.49
C PRO A 72 8.36 -1.83 9.36
N GLN A 73 8.31 -1.63 10.68
CA GLN A 73 8.02 -2.70 11.63
C GLN A 73 6.52 -2.88 11.85
N ASN A 74 6.07 -4.13 11.87
CA ASN A 74 4.73 -4.50 12.31
C ASN A 74 4.69 -4.49 13.85
N PRO A 75 3.86 -3.63 14.48
CA PRO A 75 3.83 -3.51 15.93
C PRO A 75 3.29 -4.77 16.63
N GLU A 76 2.54 -5.62 15.94
CA GLU A 76 1.98 -6.85 16.52
C GLU A 76 3.01 -7.98 16.56
N THR A 77 3.88 -8.06 15.54
CA THR A 77 4.83 -9.17 15.39
C THR A 77 6.28 -8.77 15.69
N GLY A 78 6.58 -7.48 15.74
CA GLY A 78 7.93 -6.93 15.86
C GLY A 78 8.83 -7.22 14.66
N LYS A 79 8.26 -7.67 13.53
CA LYS A 79 9.00 -7.97 12.29
C LYS A 79 8.76 -6.90 11.26
N THR A 80 9.72 -6.73 10.34
CA THR A 80 9.53 -5.89 9.16
C THR A 80 8.36 -6.39 8.33
N TYR A 81 7.45 -5.51 7.94
CA TYR A 81 6.39 -5.84 6.98
C TYR A 81 7.00 -6.36 5.68
N THR A 82 6.42 -7.42 5.17
CA THR A 82 6.66 -7.95 3.83
C THR A 82 5.90 -7.13 2.79
N LEU A 83 6.30 -7.23 1.52
CA LEU A 83 5.57 -6.61 0.41
C LEU A 83 4.12 -7.10 0.35
N GLY A 84 3.91 -8.41 0.59
CA GLY A 84 2.59 -9.03 0.57
C GLY A 84 1.66 -8.45 1.62
N GLU A 85 2.11 -8.34 2.87
CA GLU A 85 1.31 -7.75 3.95
C GLU A 85 0.93 -6.31 3.67
N LEU A 86 1.88 -5.49 3.18
CA LEU A 86 1.57 -4.11 2.79
C LEU A 86 0.56 -4.06 1.64
N TYR A 87 0.64 -4.99 0.68
CA TYR A 87 -0.30 -5.06 -0.43
C TYR A 87 -1.70 -5.49 0.01
N GLU A 88 -1.78 -6.50 0.88
CA GLU A 88 -3.03 -6.98 1.46
C GLU A 88 -3.77 -5.89 2.24
N LEU A 89 -3.05 -5.03 2.98
CA LEU A 89 -3.63 -3.88 3.64
C LEU A 89 -4.32 -2.91 2.67
N MET A 90 -3.83 -2.81 1.44
CA MET A 90 -4.41 -1.94 0.42
C MET A 90 -5.56 -2.57 -0.36
N LEU A 91 -5.78 -3.89 -0.25
CA LEU A 91 -6.76 -4.61 -1.05
C LEU A 91 -8.04 -4.94 -0.27
N VAL A 92 -9.17 -4.86 -0.96
CA VAL A 92 -10.44 -5.42 -0.49
C VAL A 92 -10.98 -6.42 -1.49
N LYS A 93 -11.53 -7.51 -0.98
CA LYS A 93 -12.18 -8.55 -1.76
C LYS A 93 -13.59 -8.11 -2.12
N GLU A 94 -13.89 -8.04 -3.41
CA GLU A 94 -15.25 -7.88 -3.92
C GLU A 94 -15.82 -9.26 -4.27
N GLU A 95 -16.97 -9.57 -3.69
CA GLU A 95 -17.77 -10.72 -4.10
C GLU A 95 -18.62 -10.33 -5.31
N ILE A 96 -18.35 -10.93 -6.47
CA ILE A 96 -19.20 -10.74 -7.65
C ILE A 96 -20.45 -11.62 -7.46
N THR A 97 -21.52 -11.05 -6.94
CA THR A 97 -22.85 -11.66 -7.09
C THR A 97 -23.29 -11.49 -8.53
N ASN A 98 -23.18 -12.56 -9.34
CA ASN A 98 -23.74 -12.58 -10.69
C ASN A 98 -25.27 -12.37 -10.60
N GLY A 99 -25.70 -11.12 -10.76
CA GLY A 99 -27.10 -10.75 -10.87
C GLY A 99 -27.71 -11.43 -12.08
N VAL A 100 -28.74 -12.24 -11.84
CA VAL A 100 -29.59 -12.83 -12.87
C VAL A 100 -30.12 -11.69 -13.75
N LYS A 101 -29.68 -11.61 -15.01
CA LYS A 101 -30.31 -10.74 -16.01
C LYS A 101 -31.75 -11.25 -16.21
N GLY A 102 -32.70 -10.63 -15.51
CA GLY A 102 -34.11 -10.74 -15.84
C GLY A 102 -34.32 -10.15 -17.23
N LYS A 103 -34.50 -11.01 -18.23
CA LYS A 103 -35.14 -10.62 -19.49
C LYS A 103 -36.63 -10.38 -19.16
N LYS A 104 -37.08 -9.13 -19.28
CA LYS A 104 -38.47 -8.85 -19.61
C LYS A 104 -38.59 -8.79 -21.13
#